data_AF-A0A9D9CLT9-F1
#
_entry.id   AF-A0A9D9CLT9-F1
#
_cell.length_a   1.000
_cell.length_b   1.000
_cell.length_c   1.000
_cell.angle_alpha   90.00
_cell.angle_beta   90.00
_cell.angle_gamma   90.00
#
_symmetry.space_group_name_H-M   'P 1'
#
loop_
_entity.id
_entity.type
_entity.pdbx_description
1 polymer ?
#
loop_
_entity_poly.entity_id
_entity_poly.type
_entity_poly.pdbx_seq_one_letter_code
_entity_poly.pdbx_strand_id
1 'polypeptide(L)'
;MKKLVGQVTPEEKNTIQTLFERRNGLTELAKILTADNAELYEKLVRDMGETGMKFQQWWDDMAKKYNWESCEGGNWEINFDTCEIYLVCKDECNCKK
;
A
#
# COMPACT_ATOMS: atom_id res chain seq x y z
N MET A 1 -3.63 -11.84 -14.40
CA MET A 1 -3.59 -13.03 -13.52
C MET A 1 -3.48 -12.61 -12.06
N LYS A 2 -4.19 -13.28 -11.13
CA LYS A 2 -4.08 -13.06 -9.68
C LYS A 2 -3.63 -14.36 -9.01
N LYS A 3 -2.56 -14.31 -8.21
CA LYS A 3 -1.95 -15.48 -7.57
C LYS A 3 -1.73 -15.21 -6.08
N LEU A 4 -2.10 -16.15 -5.22
CA LEU A 4 -1.74 -16.13 -3.80
C LEU A 4 -0.22 -16.35 -3.66
N VAL A 5 0.49 -15.41 -3.05
CA VAL A 5 1.96 -15.45 -2.89
C VAL A 5 2.40 -15.46 -1.43
N GLY A 6 1.48 -15.23 -0.49
CA GLY A 6 1.80 -15.29 0.93
C GLY A 6 0.62 -14.97 1.82
N GLN A 7 0.89 -14.91 3.11
CA GLN A 7 -0.02 -14.48 4.15
C GLN A 7 0.80 -13.76 5.22
N VAL A 8 0.30 -12.64 5.73
CA VAL A 8 0.91 -11.88 6.82
C VAL A 8 0.23 -12.18 8.15
N THR A 9 0.84 -11.79 9.27
CA THR A 9 0.15 -11.90 10.56
C THR A 9 -0.95 -10.83 10.70
N PRO A 10 -1.92 -11.01 11.60
CA PRO A 10 -2.92 -9.99 11.89
C PRO A 10 -2.29 -8.64 12.31
N GLU A 11 -1.19 -8.65 13.06
CA GLU A 11 -0.49 -7.44 13.51
C GLU A 11 0.16 -6.69 12.34
N GLU A 12 0.77 -7.42 11.41
CA GLU A 12 1.34 -6.85 10.19
C GLU A 12 0.24 -6.28 9.29
N LYS A 13 -0.86 -7.03 9.12
CA LYS A 13 -2.06 -6.57 8.41
C LYS A 13 -2.64 -5.30 9.03
N ASN A 14 -2.76 -5.24 10.36
CA ASN A 14 -3.27 -4.07 11.06
C ASN A 14 -2.38 -2.83 10.84
N THR A 15 -1.08 -3.03 10.69
CA THR A 15 -0.13 -1.95 10.39
C THR A 15 -0.42 -1.32 9.02
N ILE A 16 -0.53 -2.13 7.96
CA ILE A 16 -0.84 -1.61 6.63
C ILE A 16 -2.28 -1.11 6.50
N GLN A 17 -3.22 -1.70 7.25
CA GLN A 17 -4.61 -1.23 7.32
C GLN A 17 -4.68 0.20 7.89
N THR A 18 -3.96 0.47 8.98
CA THR A 18 -3.88 1.82 9.57
C THR A 18 -3.30 2.83 8.59
N LEU A 19 -2.27 2.44 7.83
CA LEU A 19 -1.67 3.31 6.80
C LEU A 19 -2.64 3.56 5.63
N PHE A 20 -3.39 2.53 5.22
CA PHE A 20 -4.42 2.63 4.18
C PHE A 20 -5.54 3.60 4.58
N GLU A 21 -6.08 3.44 5.78
CA GLU A 21 -7.12 4.31 6.33
C GLU A 21 -6.65 5.76 6.45
N ARG A 22 -5.42 5.97 6.96
CA ARG A 22 -4.80 7.31 7.03
C ARG A 22 -4.66 7.93 5.64
N ARG A 23 -4.16 7.17 4.66
CA ARG A 23 -4.01 7.65 3.28
C ARG A 23 -5.36 8.07 2.70
N ASN A 24 -6.39 7.25 2.88
CA ASN A 24 -7.74 7.57 2.42
C ASN A 24 -8.28 8.84 3.08
N GLY A 25 -8.11 8.98 4.40
CA GLY A 25 -8.51 10.18 5.13
C GLY A 25 -7.83 11.45 4.59
N LEU A 26 -6.53 11.39 4.31
CA LEU A 26 -5.79 12.51 3.70
C LEU A 26 -6.26 12.79 2.26
N THR A 27 -6.55 11.75 1.47
CA THR A 27 -7.10 11.91 0.10
C THR A 27 -8.48 12.55 0.11
N GLU A 28 -9.37 12.18 1.03
CA GLU A 28 -10.67 12.86 1.16
C GLU A 28 -10.52 14.30 1.65
N LEU A 29 -9.58 14.55 2.58
CA LEU A 29 -9.28 15.90 3.05
C LEU A 29 -8.76 16.79 1.91
N ALA A 30 -7.92 16.24 1.02
CA ALA A 30 -7.38 16.96 -0.15
C ALA A 30 -8.46 17.44 -1.13
N LYS A 31 -9.62 16.78 -1.18
CA LYS A 31 -10.73 17.21 -2.05
C LYS A 31 -11.45 18.45 -1.53
N ILE A 32 -11.44 18.66 -0.21
CA ILE A 32 -12.16 19.77 0.42
C ILE A 32 -11.23 20.92 0.83
N LEU A 33 -9.92 20.66 0.91
CA LEU A 33 -8.95 21.68 1.25
C LEU A 33 -8.68 22.58 0.04
N THR A 34 -8.88 23.87 0.21
CA THR A 34 -8.56 24.90 -0.76
C THR A 34 -7.15 25.45 -0.52
N ALA A 35 -6.48 25.89 -1.60
CA ALA A 35 -5.09 26.38 -1.54
C ALA A 35 -4.94 27.75 -0.86
N ASP A 36 -6.06 28.38 -0.47
CA ASP A 36 -6.11 29.65 0.25
C ASP A 36 -5.66 29.53 1.72
N ASN A 37 -5.56 28.29 2.25
CA ASN A 37 -4.91 28.01 3.52
C ASN A 37 -3.58 27.27 3.30
N ALA A 38 -2.54 28.03 2.92
CA ALA A 38 -1.23 27.51 2.56
C ALA A 38 -0.60 26.63 3.64
N GLU A 39 -0.72 26.99 4.93
CA GLU A 39 -0.18 26.21 6.05
C GLU A 39 -0.84 24.83 6.16
N LEU A 40 -2.17 24.76 6.06
CA LEU A 40 -2.89 23.49 6.08
C LEU A 40 -2.59 22.65 4.84
N TYR A 41 -2.43 23.28 3.67
CA TYR A 41 -2.08 22.59 2.44
C TYR A 41 -0.68 21.98 2.51
N GLU A 42 0.32 22.74 2.97
CA GLU A 42 1.68 22.23 3.17
C GLU A 42 1.73 21.07 4.15
N LYS A 43 1.00 21.17 5.27
CA LYS A 43 0.89 20.08 6.25
C LYS A 43 0.25 18.84 5.63
N LEU A 44 -0.83 19.00 4.86
CA LEU A 44 -1.50 17.91 4.17
C LEU A 44 -0.55 17.21 3.18
N VAL A 45 0.15 17.97 2.34
CA VAL A 45 1.12 17.44 1.37
C VAL A 45 2.23 16.67 2.08
N ARG A 46 2.78 17.22 3.17
CA ARG A 46 3.80 16.53 3.98
C ARG A 46 3.26 15.21 4.54
N ASP A 47 2.09 15.23 5.16
CA ASP A 47 1.50 14.05 5.78
C ASP A 47 1.15 12.98 4.73
N MET A 48 0.72 13.37 3.53
CA MET A 48 0.51 12.47 2.39
C MET A 48 1.82 11.82 1.94
N GLY A 49 2.89 12.60 1.81
CA GLY A 49 4.23 12.09 1.47
C GLY A 49 4.75 11.09 2.50
N GLU A 50 4.72 11.45 3.78
CA GLU A 50 5.15 10.56 4.87
C GLU A 50 4.33 9.27 4.94
N THR A 51 3.00 9.37 4.80
CA THR A 51 2.12 8.20 4.82
C THR A 51 2.37 7.32 3.60
N GLY A 52 2.57 7.91 2.41
CA GLY A 52 2.90 7.20 1.18
C GLY A 52 4.21 6.42 1.27
N MET A 53 5.27 7.04 1.82
CA MET A 53 6.56 6.38 2.03
C MET A 53 6.44 5.19 2.99
N LYS A 54 5.75 5.36 4.13
CA LYS A 54 5.52 4.26 5.09
C LYS A 54 4.69 3.13 4.49
N PHE A 55 3.69 3.46 3.68
CA PHE A 55 2.85 2.49 2.99
C PHE A 55 3.67 1.65 2.02
N GLN A 56 4.52 2.27 1.19
CA GLN A 56 5.42 1.56 0.28
C GLN A 56 6.45 0.71 1.04
N GLN A 57 7.08 1.28 2.08
CA GLN A 57 8.09 0.59 2.87
C GLN A 57 7.54 -0.70 3.49
N TRP A 58 6.29 -0.70 3.96
CA TRP A 58 5.67 -1.91 4.50
C TRP A 58 5.58 -3.02 3.45
N TRP A 59 5.19 -2.70 2.20
CA TRP A 59 5.15 -3.67 1.12
C TRP A 59 6.54 -4.22 0.81
N ASP A 60 7.54 -3.36 0.73
CA ASP A 60 8.93 -3.74 0.43
C ASP A 60 9.50 -4.65 1.53
N ASP A 61 9.26 -4.29 2.80
CA ASP A 61 9.72 -5.05 3.96
C ASP A 61 9.08 -6.43 4.03
N MET A 62 7.75 -6.51 3.84
CA MET A 62 7.04 -7.80 3.90
C MET A 62 7.36 -8.69 2.69
N ALA A 63 7.42 -8.11 1.49
CA ALA A 63 7.83 -8.84 0.28
C ALA A 63 9.23 -9.43 0.45
N LYS A 64 10.17 -8.68 1.03
CA LYS A 64 11.51 -9.17 1.35
C LYS A 64 11.50 -10.22 2.47
N LYS A 65 10.77 -9.98 3.56
CA LYS A 65 10.70 -10.87 4.73
C LYS A 65 10.17 -12.26 4.36
N TYR A 66 9.13 -12.30 3.55
CA TYR A 66 8.44 -13.53 3.15
C TYR A 66 8.85 -14.02 1.76
N ASN A 67 9.77 -13.32 1.10
CA ASN A 67 10.25 -13.61 -0.25
C ASN A 67 9.10 -13.79 -1.26
N TRP A 68 8.18 -12.81 -1.31
CA TRP A 68 7.05 -12.84 -2.22
C TRP A 68 7.51 -12.74 -3.67
N GLU A 69 6.90 -13.54 -4.53
CA GLU A 69 7.07 -13.41 -5.97
C GLU A 69 6.63 -12.02 -6.46
N SER A 70 7.30 -11.53 -7.50
CA SER A 70 6.94 -10.29 -8.19
C SER A 70 6.90 -10.52 -9.70
N CYS A 71 6.25 -9.60 -10.41
CA CYS A 71 6.22 -9.59 -11.86
C CYS A 71 6.32 -8.14 -12.37
N GLU A 72 6.88 -7.99 -13.58
CA GLU A 72 7.04 -6.68 -14.19
C GLU A 72 5.68 -6.03 -14.44
N GLY A 73 5.51 -4.78 -13.99
CA GLY A 73 4.25 -4.06 -14.09
C GLY A 73 3.11 -4.61 -13.23
N GLY A 74 3.39 -5.57 -12.34
CA GLY A 74 2.44 -6.08 -11.36
C GLY A 74 2.44 -5.32 -10.05
N ASN A 75 1.49 -5.68 -9.19
CA ASN A 75 1.36 -5.15 -7.84
C ASN A 75 0.92 -6.25 -6.87
N TRP A 76 1.20 -6.04 -5.59
CA TRP A 76 0.60 -6.86 -4.54
C TRP A 76 -0.74 -6.27 -4.07
N GLU A 77 -1.61 -7.14 -3.60
CA GLU A 77 -2.87 -6.82 -2.95
C GLU A 77 -2.99 -7.64 -1.67
N ILE A 78 -3.63 -7.08 -0.65
CA ILE A 78 -3.94 -7.78 0.60
C ILE A 78 -5.45 -7.98 0.72
N ASN A 79 -5.86 -9.16 1.15
CA ASN A 79 -7.18 -9.37 1.70
C ASN A 79 -7.14 -9.09 3.22
N PHE A 80 -7.80 -8.02 3.66
CA PHE A 80 -7.76 -7.59 5.07
C PHE A 80 -8.51 -8.53 6.02
N ASP A 81 -9.41 -9.38 5.51
CA ASP A 81 -10.17 -10.35 6.30
C ASP A 81 -9.35 -11.63 6.54
N THR A 82 -8.63 -12.10 5.51
CA THR A 82 -7.88 -13.37 5.54
C THR A 82 -6.38 -13.20 5.76
N CYS A 83 -5.87 -11.97 5.72
CA CYS A 83 -4.44 -11.62 5.73
C CYS A 83 -3.64 -12.19 4.53
N GLU A 84 -4.34 -12.68 3.50
CA GLU A 84 -3.72 -13.24 2.30
C GLU A 84 -3.15 -12.15 1.40
N ILE A 85 -2.00 -12.44 0.80
CA ILE A 85 -1.30 -11.55 -0.12
C ILE A 85 -1.33 -12.14 -1.52
N TYR A 86 -1.79 -11.35 -2.46
CA TYR A 86 -1.94 -11.72 -3.85
C TYR A 86 -1.02 -10.89 -4.73
N LEU A 87 -0.32 -11.54 -5.67
CA LEU A 87 0.33 -10.88 -6.79
C LEU A 87 -0.68 -10.75 -7.94
N VAL A 88 -0.86 -9.54 -8.43
CA VAL A 88 -1.68 -9.23 -9.60
C VAL A 88 -0.77 -8.77 -10.74
N CYS A 89 -0.72 -9.55 -11.81
CA CYS A 89 0.04 -9.24 -13.03
C CYS A 89 -0.93 -8.94 -14.17
N LYS A 90 -0.61 -7.93 -14.98
CA LYS A 90 -1.25 -7.72 -16.29
C LYS A 90 -0.65 -8.76 -17.25
N ASP A 91 -1.47 -9.75 -17.63
CA ASP A 91 -1.31 -10.84 -18.62
C ASP A 91 0.10 -11.35 -19.04
N GLU A 92 0.22 -12.69 -19.15
CA GLU A 92 1.36 -13.51 -19.63
C GLU A 92 2.80 -13.09 -19.25
N CYS A 93 3.00 -12.32 -18.19
CA CYS A 93 4.34 -12.02 -17.73
C CYS A 93 4.92 -13.20 -16.93
N ASN A 94 6.07 -13.73 -17.36
CA ASN A 94 6.83 -14.77 -16.63
C ASN A 94 7.22 -14.25 -15.24
N CYS A 95 6.46 -14.63 -14.20
CA CYS A 95 6.81 -14.36 -12.81
C CYS A 95 8.21 -14.91 -12.50
N LYS A 96 9.14 -14.03 -12.11
CA LYS A 96 10.47 -14.43 -11.64
C LYS A 96 10.37 -14.76 -10.15
N LYS A 97 10.93 -15.92 -9.78
CA LYS A 97 11.05 -16.38 -8.38
C LYS A 97 12.14 -15.63 -7.64
#